data_AF-A0A932M385-F1
#
_entry.id   AF-A0A932M385-F1
#
_cell.length_a   1.000
_cell.length_b   1.000
_cell.length_c   1.000
_cell.angle_alpha   90.00
_cell.angle_beta   90.00
_cell.angle_gamma   90.00
#
_symmetry.space_group_name_H-M   'P 1'
#
loop_
_entity.id
_entity.type
_entity.pdbx_description
1 polymer ?
#
loop_
_entity_poly.entity_id
_entity_poly.type
_entity_poly.pdbx_seq_one_letter_code
_entity_poly.pdbx_strand_id
1 'polypeptide(L)'
;MKGKNTLFLVLFTLVLGLFALGGCSTSDAWRTRLSSGPVTYEQVDVEQMQKETGIGEVILSFAFGIPKTAEEKQIYESLASDIAAAKTFYEARRVHFLAPGESEVGKAAFQKMFSFAVTSEEWDEVYKSAPSGSETEKIAQMKRDTIRNTSLGNRLAAAITFSEVENVYHLTTTGSVMREAALQKMLSLATTFTMAQKVYTFAPRADKIEKAALEKMFTFATTLAEVRFIFQFASLGTELKKATVRRLAEFYKKEQKK
;
A
#
# COMPACT_ATOMS: atom_id res chain seq x y z
N MET A 1 20.73 -5.42 -17.68
CA MET A 1 21.10 -4.74 -16.42
C MET A 1 19.98 -4.89 -15.38
N LYS A 2 19.82 -6.08 -14.77
CA LYS A 2 18.78 -6.37 -13.75
C LYS A 2 19.27 -7.15 -12.52
N GLY A 3 20.59 -7.26 -12.31
CA GLY A 3 21.16 -8.20 -11.31
C GLY A 3 21.75 -7.59 -10.04
N LYS A 4 21.95 -6.26 -9.94
CA LYS A 4 22.70 -5.67 -8.82
C LYS A 4 21.85 -5.32 -7.59
N ASN A 5 20.58 -4.97 -7.77
CA ASN A 5 19.71 -4.56 -6.66
C ASN A 5 19.13 -5.74 -5.90
N THR A 6 19.04 -6.91 -6.54
CA THR A 6 18.54 -8.14 -5.90
C THR A 6 19.58 -8.72 -4.93
N LEU A 7 20.87 -8.57 -5.23
CA LEU A 7 21.94 -9.02 -4.33
C LEU A 7 21.98 -8.20 -3.03
N PHE A 8 21.70 -6.89 -3.12
CA PHE A 8 21.70 -5.96 -1.98
C PHE A 8 20.53 -6.24 -1.02
N LEU A 9 19.33 -6.52 -1.56
CA LEU A 9 18.17 -6.91 -0.75
C LEU A 9 18.31 -8.29 -0.11
N VAL A 10 18.92 -9.25 -0.83
CA VAL A 10 19.16 -10.61 -0.32
C VAL A 10 20.23 -10.60 0.76
N LEU A 11 21.31 -9.82 0.63
CA LEU A 11 22.30 -9.67 1.71
C LEU A 11 21.70 -8.99 2.95
N PHE A 12 20.90 -7.93 2.77
CA PHE A 12 20.30 -7.19 3.88
C PHE A 12 19.29 -8.05 4.68
N THR A 13 18.52 -8.92 4.00
CA THR A 13 17.63 -9.89 4.67
C THR A 13 18.37 -11.07 5.28
N LEU A 14 19.53 -11.48 4.73
CA LEU A 14 20.37 -12.53 5.34
C LEU A 14 21.06 -12.05 6.62
N VAL A 15 21.55 -10.81 6.65
CA VAL A 15 22.17 -10.22 7.84
C VAL A 15 21.14 -10.03 8.96
N LEU A 16 19.95 -9.50 8.68
CA LEU A 16 18.88 -9.39 9.68
C LEU A 16 18.31 -10.76 10.10
N GLY A 17 18.23 -11.72 9.18
CA GLY A 17 17.78 -13.09 9.47
C GLY A 17 18.73 -13.89 10.37
N LEU A 18 20.04 -13.68 10.23
CA LEU A 18 21.07 -14.28 11.09
C LEU A 18 21.05 -13.73 12.53
N PHE A 19 20.57 -12.50 12.74
CA PHE A 19 20.38 -11.94 14.09
C PHE A 19 19.07 -12.39 14.77
N ALA A 20 18.05 -12.78 14.00
CA ALA A 20 16.75 -13.20 14.54
C ALA A 20 16.68 -14.72 14.86
N LEU A 21 17.47 -15.55 14.19
CA LEU A 21 17.51 -17.01 14.41
C LEU A 21 18.75 -17.39 15.22
N GLY A 22 18.56 -17.37 16.54
CA GLY A 22 19.48 -17.73 17.62
C GLY A 22 20.77 -18.49 17.25
N GLY A 23 21.91 -17.89 17.64
CA GLY A 23 23.21 -18.55 17.61
C GLY A 23 24.33 -17.81 18.32
N CYS A 24 24.28 -16.49 18.44
CA CYS A 24 25.28 -15.74 19.19
C CYS A 24 24.84 -15.54 20.64
N SER A 25 25.35 -16.40 21.52
CA SER A 25 25.50 -16.15 22.95
C SER A 25 26.44 -14.96 23.15
N THR A 26 25.94 -13.77 22.88
CA THR A 26 26.66 -12.54 23.19
C THR A 26 26.30 -12.18 24.64
N SER A 27 27.25 -12.44 25.55
CA SER A 27 27.21 -12.16 26.99
C SER A 27 26.72 -10.76 27.33
N ASP A 28 25.95 -10.52 28.40
CA ASP A 28 25.40 -9.19 28.82
C ASP A 28 26.39 -7.98 28.88
N ALA A 29 27.68 -8.18 28.63
CA ALA A 29 28.76 -7.21 28.56
C ALA A 29 28.69 -6.16 27.43
N TRP A 30 28.09 -6.45 26.26
CA TRP A 30 27.99 -5.45 25.15
C TRP A 30 26.80 -4.50 25.37
N ARG A 31 25.73 -4.97 26.01
CA ARG A 31 24.60 -4.10 26.42
C ARG A 31 25.00 -3.07 27.49
N THR A 32 25.99 -3.39 28.32
CA THR A 32 26.48 -2.50 29.39
C THR A 32 27.58 -1.54 28.94
N ARG A 33 28.18 -1.74 27.75
CA ARG A 33 29.25 -0.86 27.20
C ARG A 33 28.76 0.30 26.34
N LEU A 34 27.52 0.27 25.89
CA LEU A 34 26.92 1.32 25.06
C LEU A 34 26.30 2.42 25.95
N SER A 35 27.15 3.15 26.67
CA SER A 35 26.73 4.38 27.37
C SER A 35 26.50 5.50 26.36
N SER A 36 25.24 5.78 26.03
CA SER A 36 24.69 7.05 25.51
C SER A 36 25.56 7.91 24.56
N GLY A 37 26.25 7.29 23.60
CA GLY A 37 27.08 7.97 22.60
C GLY A 37 27.13 7.22 21.27
N PRO A 38 27.54 7.86 20.16
CA PRO A 38 27.69 7.21 18.87
C PRO A 38 28.71 6.08 18.93
N VAL A 39 28.37 4.93 18.34
CA VAL A 39 29.25 3.75 18.30
C VAL A 39 30.47 4.05 17.43
N THR A 40 31.67 3.87 17.96
CA THR A 40 32.93 4.05 17.20
C THR A 40 33.47 2.73 16.67
N TYR A 41 34.41 2.79 15.72
CA TYR A 41 34.96 1.59 15.06
C TYR A 41 35.60 0.65 16.06
N GLU A 42 36.28 1.22 17.04
CA GLU A 42 36.99 0.53 18.11
C GLU A 42 36.05 -0.15 19.12
N GLN A 43 34.75 0.20 19.09
CA GLN A 43 33.72 -0.39 19.96
C GLN A 43 33.02 -1.59 19.31
N VAL A 44 33.21 -1.81 18.01
CA VAL A 44 32.63 -2.93 17.26
C VAL A 44 33.75 -3.90 16.89
N ASP A 45 33.59 -5.18 17.24
CA ASP A 45 34.53 -6.22 16.83
C ASP A 45 34.29 -6.62 15.36
N VAL A 46 34.70 -5.73 14.45
CA VAL A 46 34.51 -5.91 13.00
C VAL A 46 35.33 -7.10 12.48
N GLU A 47 36.46 -7.43 13.11
CA GLU A 47 37.26 -8.61 12.77
C GLU A 47 36.48 -9.90 13.08
N GLN A 48 35.85 -10.00 14.24
CA GLN A 48 34.98 -11.12 14.57
C GLN A 48 33.78 -11.19 13.62
N MET A 49 33.13 -10.06 13.33
CA MET A 49 32.01 -10.03 12.37
C MET A 49 32.42 -10.46 10.96
N GLN A 50 33.59 -10.02 10.49
CA GLN A 50 34.15 -10.46 9.21
C GLN A 50 34.42 -11.97 9.20
N LYS A 51 34.97 -12.50 10.29
CA LYS A 51 35.26 -13.94 10.44
C LYS A 51 33.98 -14.78 10.45
N GLU A 52 32.92 -14.30 11.09
CA GLU A 52 31.64 -15.02 11.24
C GLU A 52 30.77 -14.92 9.99
N THR A 53 30.79 -13.78 9.30
CA THR A 53 29.89 -13.53 8.15
C THR A 53 30.57 -13.69 6.79
N GLY A 54 31.90 -13.66 6.73
CA GLY A 54 32.66 -13.57 5.48
C GLY A 54 32.49 -12.25 4.73
N ILE A 55 31.81 -11.26 5.31
CA ILE A 55 31.60 -9.95 4.73
C ILE A 55 32.86 -9.10 4.94
N GLY A 56 33.33 -8.46 3.88
CA GLY A 56 34.54 -7.62 3.94
C GLY A 56 34.37 -6.44 4.90
N GLU A 57 35.46 -6.10 5.58
CA GLU A 57 35.53 -5.05 6.61
C GLU A 57 34.91 -3.71 6.18
N VAL A 58 35.15 -3.27 4.93
CA VAL A 58 34.59 -2.04 4.35
C VAL A 58 33.06 -2.07 4.24
N ILE A 59 32.50 -3.25 3.97
CA ILE A 59 31.04 -3.40 3.89
C ILE A 59 30.44 -3.35 5.29
N LEU A 60 31.14 -3.90 6.29
CA LEU A 60 30.72 -3.86 7.69
C LEU A 60 30.81 -2.44 8.27
N SER A 61 31.95 -1.76 8.10
CA SER A 61 32.15 -0.35 8.53
C SER A 61 31.06 0.55 7.98
N PHE A 62 30.79 0.43 6.68
CA PHE A 62 29.73 1.16 6.02
C PHE A 62 28.35 0.76 6.57
N ALA A 63 28.02 -0.53 6.63
CA ALA A 63 26.71 -0.99 7.09
C ALA A 63 26.34 -0.51 8.50
N PHE A 64 27.32 -0.37 9.40
CA PHE A 64 27.10 0.10 10.77
C PHE A 64 27.17 1.62 10.94
N GLY A 65 27.45 2.39 9.89
CA GLY A 65 27.57 3.84 10.05
C GLY A 65 28.91 4.29 10.63
N ILE A 66 29.96 3.46 10.57
CA ILE A 66 31.20 3.67 11.31
C ILE A 66 32.39 3.75 10.33
N PRO A 67 32.76 4.95 9.85
CA PRO A 67 33.83 5.10 8.87
C PRO A 67 35.19 4.69 9.45
N LYS A 68 35.94 3.84 8.74
CA LYS A 68 37.28 3.37 9.13
C LYS A 68 38.38 4.18 8.45
N THR A 69 38.15 4.55 7.19
CA THR A 69 39.12 5.26 6.32
C THR A 69 38.86 6.76 6.31
N ALA A 70 39.88 7.53 5.92
CA ALA A 70 39.74 8.98 5.76
C ALA A 70 38.74 9.33 4.65
N GLU A 71 38.70 8.53 3.58
CA GLU A 71 37.77 8.67 2.47
C GLU A 71 36.32 8.42 2.92
N GLU A 72 36.06 7.36 3.68
CA GLU A 72 34.73 7.11 4.26
C GLU A 72 34.33 8.27 5.17
N LYS A 73 35.21 8.73 6.06
CA LYS A 73 34.92 9.86 6.95
C LYS A 73 34.52 11.11 6.16
N GLN A 74 35.24 11.43 5.09
CA GLN A 74 34.92 12.56 4.21
C GLN A 74 33.54 12.41 3.53
N ILE A 75 33.17 11.19 3.12
CA ILE A 75 31.84 10.90 2.56
C ILE A 75 30.75 11.17 3.61
N TYR A 76 30.92 10.70 4.85
CA TYR A 76 29.93 10.95 5.92
C TYR A 76 29.78 12.44 6.23
N GLU A 77 30.89 13.17 6.32
CA GLU A 77 30.88 14.62 6.54
C GLU A 77 30.18 15.37 5.40
N SER A 78 30.43 14.95 4.15
CA SER A 78 29.73 15.50 2.98
C SER A 78 28.23 15.21 3.04
N LEU A 79 27.81 13.99 3.37
CA LEU A 79 26.39 13.65 3.49
C LEU A 79 25.71 14.38 4.66
N ALA A 80 26.42 14.59 5.76
CA ALA A 80 25.96 15.39 6.89
C ALA A 80 25.74 16.86 6.50
N SER A 81 26.66 17.43 5.71
CA SER A 81 26.53 18.78 5.15
C SER A 81 25.34 18.88 4.19
N ASP A 82 25.23 17.92 3.25
CA ASP A 82 24.14 17.83 2.30
C ASP A 82 22.78 17.78 3.01
N ILE A 83 22.63 16.95 4.05
CA ILE A 83 21.35 16.86 4.74
C ILE A 83 21.06 18.11 5.56
N ALA A 84 22.06 18.76 6.17
CA ALA A 84 21.86 20.03 6.85
C ALA A 84 21.32 21.09 5.88
N ALA A 85 21.87 21.15 4.66
CA ALA A 85 21.48 22.08 3.61
C ALA A 85 20.19 21.72 2.87
N ALA A 86 19.72 20.47 2.94
CA ALA A 86 18.55 20.00 2.19
C ALA A 86 17.28 20.82 2.50
N LYS A 87 16.59 21.26 1.43
CA LYS A 87 15.36 22.07 1.46
C LYS A 87 14.17 21.36 0.84
N THR A 88 14.39 20.24 0.17
CA THR A 88 13.35 19.50 -0.55
C THR A 88 13.33 18.03 -0.13
N PHE A 89 12.18 17.38 -0.37
CA PHE A 89 12.02 15.94 -0.16
C PHE A 89 13.09 15.15 -0.93
N TYR A 90 13.31 15.46 -2.21
CA TYR A 90 14.23 14.70 -3.07
C TYR A 90 15.71 14.84 -2.67
N GLU A 91 16.12 15.99 -2.13
CA GLU A 91 17.46 16.16 -1.56
C GLU A 91 17.64 15.30 -0.30
N ALA A 92 16.66 15.31 0.61
CA ALA A 92 16.68 14.47 1.80
C ALA A 92 16.66 12.97 1.44
N ARG A 93 15.82 12.59 0.47
CA ARG A 93 15.73 11.24 -0.08
C ARG A 93 17.05 10.76 -0.67
N ARG A 94 17.73 11.61 -1.45
CA ARG A 94 19.06 11.29 -2.01
C ARG A 94 20.03 10.94 -0.89
N VAL A 95 20.09 11.78 0.16
CA VAL A 95 20.97 11.49 1.29
C VAL A 95 20.54 10.23 2.02
N HIS A 96 19.25 10.00 2.25
CA HIS A 96 18.76 8.79 2.92
C HIS A 96 19.20 7.49 2.22
N PHE A 97 19.17 7.45 0.88
CA PHE A 97 19.61 6.28 0.12
C PHE A 97 21.13 6.12 0.00
N LEU A 98 21.90 7.20 0.17
CA LEU A 98 23.36 7.15 0.19
C LEU A 98 23.92 6.97 1.61
N ALA A 99 23.13 7.34 2.61
CA ALA A 99 23.51 7.27 4.00
C ALA A 99 23.66 5.81 4.42
N PRO A 100 24.67 5.50 5.24
CA PRO A 100 24.88 4.11 5.62
C PRO A 100 23.84 3.68 6.66
N GLY A 101 23.58 2.37 6.73
CA GLY A 101 22.47 1.79 7.50
C GLY A 101 22.47 2.26 8.96
N GLU A 102 21.30 2.67 9.47
CA GLU A 102 21.10 3.17 10.84
C GLU A 102 21.98 4.36 11.29
N SER A 103 22.74 4.98 10.39
CA SER A 103 23.56 6.16 10.71
C SER A 103 22.71 7.36 11.13
N GLU A 104 23.28 8.25 11.95
CA GLU A 104 22.62 9.50 12.34
C GLU A 104 22.29 10.38 11.13
N VAL A 105 23.12 10.35 10.09
CA VAL A 105 22.85 11.04 8.81
C VAL A 105 21.63 10.43 8.12
N GLY A 106 21.52 9.09 8.09
CA GLY A 106 20.36 8.39 7.52
C GLY A 106 19.07 8.66 8.29
N LYS A 107 19.13 8.71 9.62
CA LYS A 107 18.00 9.07 10.49
C LYS A 107 17.58 10.52 10.28
N ALA A 108 18.52 11.47 10.25
CA ALA A 108 18.24 12.87 9.97
C ALA A 108 17.63 13.06 8.57
N ALA A 109 18.13 12.30 7.59
CA ALA A 109 17.60 12.32 6.23
C ALA A 109 16.16 11.82 6.15
N PHE A 110 15.87 10.70 6.83
CA PHE A 110 14.51 10.18 6.93
C PHE A 110 13.55 11.16 7.64
N GLN A 111 14.00 11.81 8.73
CA GLN A 111 13.22 12.84 9.41
C GLN A 111 12.90 14.03 8.50
N LYS A 112 13.87 14.48 7.70
CA LYS A 112 13.61 15.54 6.71
C LYS A 112 12.65 15.08 5.62
N MET A 113 12.79 13.86 5.08
CA MET A 113 11.81 13.28 4.14
C MET A 113 10.40 13.30 4.72
N PHE A 114 10.23 12.85 5.97
CA PHE A 114 8.95 12.86 6.67
C PHE A 114 8.38 14.28 6.80
N SER A 115 9.24 15.28 7.10
CA SER A 115 8.82 16.68 7.25
C SER A 115 8.47 17.37 5.93
N PHE A 116 9.10 16.97 4.82
CA PHE A 116 8.93 17.59 3.52
C PHE A 116 7.88 16.90 2.63
N ALA A 117 7.44 15.69 2.98
CA ALA A 117 6.49 14.94 2.17
C ALA A 117 5.12 15.64 2.08
N VAL A 118 4.65 15.89 0.86
CA VAL A 118 3.36 16.55 0.59
C VAL A 118 2.48 15.74 -0.37
N THR A 119 3.07 14.94 -1.25
CA THR A 119 2.35 14.11 -2.24
C THR A 119 2.13 12.68 -1.75
N SER A 120 1.19 11.96 -2.37
CA SER A 120 0.92 10.56 -2.02
C SER A 120 2.15 9.68 -2.30
N GLU A 121 2.90 9.99 -3.36
CA GLU A 121 4.12 9.31 -3.78
C GLU A 121 5.25 9.50 -2.77
N GLU A 122 5.46 10.73 -2.30
CA GLU A 122 6.45 11.02 -1.25
C GLU A 122 6.10 10.31 0.07
N TRP A 123 4.83 10.35 0.47
CA TRP A 123 4.37 9.61 1.66
C TRP A 123 4.45 8.08 1.50
N ASP A 124 4.34 7.54 0.28
CA ASP A 124 4.56 6.12 -0.01
C ASP A 124 6.03 5.72 0.17
N GLU A 125 6.97 6.60 -0.19
CA GLU A 125 8.39 6.37 0.07
C GLU A 125 8.74 6.48 1.56
N VAL A 126 8.16 7.45 2.28
CA VAL A 126 8.30 7.55 3.74
C VAL A 126 7.75 6.30 4.41
N TYR A 127 6.58 5.81 3.98
CA TYR A 127 5.98 4.58 4.48
C TYR A 127 6.90 3.37 4.28
N LYS A 128 7.47 3.20 3.08
CA LYS A 128 8.39 2.08 2.78
C LYS A 128 9.72 2.15 3.54
N SER A 129 10.14 3.35 3.93
CA SER A 129 11.40 3.58 4.63
C SER A 129 11.23 3.57 6.15
N ALA A 130 9.99 3.60 6.65
CA ALA A 130 9.70 3.58 8.07
C ALA A 130 9.93 2.18 8.67
N PRO A 131 10.41 2.07 9.92
CA PRO A 131 10.47 0.79 10.61
C PRO A 131 9.07 0.17 10.75
N SER A 132 8.95 -1.13 10.48
CA SER A 132 7.67 -1.83 10.53
C SER A 132 7.06 -1.80 11.94
N GLY A 133 5.77 -1.54 12.03
CA GLY A 133 5.00 -1.37 13.26
C GLY A 133 5.19 -0.01 13.94
N SER A 134 6.09 0.85 13.45
CA SER A 134 6.36 2.15 14.07
C SER A 134 5.20 3.13 13.92
N GLU A 135 5.14 4.12 14.82
CA GLU A 135 4.18 5.22 14.70
C GLU A 135 4.41 6.03 13.42
N THR A 136 5.66 6.17 12.99
CA THR A 136 6.01 6.83 11.73
C THR A 136 5.43 6.10 10.52
N GLU A 137 5.48 4.76 10.50
CA GLU A 137 4.85 3.96 9.45
C GLU A 137 3.33 4.23 9.40
N LYS A 138 2.66 4.18 10.56
CA LYS A 138 1.21 4.43 10.65
C LYS A 138 0.83 5.84 10.18
N ILE A 139 1.58 6.86 10.58
CA ILE A 139 1.34 8.24 10.15
C ILE A 139 1.55 8.37 8.63
N ALA A 140 2.62 7.79 8.09
CA ALA A 140 2.90 7.85 6.67
C ALA A 140 1.80 7.15 5.84
N GLN A 141 1.34 5.99 6.29
CA GLN A 141 0.20 5.29 5.71
C GLN A 141 -1.05 6.17 5.74
N MET A 142 -1.39 6.73 6.89
CA MET A 142 -2.56 7.58 7.06
C MET A 142 -2.51 8.81 6.15
N LYS A 143 -1.37 9.50 6.05
CA LYS A 143 -1.19 10.67 5.18
C LYS A 143 -1.32 10.30 3.70
N ARG A 144 -0.64 9.24 3.27
CA ARG A 144 -0.74 8.69 1.90
C ARG A 144 -2.20 8.38 1.54
N ASP A 145 -2.89 7.66 2.42
CA ASP A 145 -4.27 7.23 2.20
C ASP A 145 -5.23 8.41 2.21
N THR A 146 -5.02 9.40 3.08
CA THR A 146 -5.81 10.63 3.13
C THR A 146 -5.71 11.38 1.81
N ILE A 147 -4.50 11.67 1.33
CA ILE A 147 -4.29 12.40 0.07
C ILE A 147 -4.92 11.66 -1.11
N ARG A 148 -4.68 10.34 -1.18
CA ARG A 148 -5.27 9.50 -2.23
C ARG A 148 -6.79 9.54 -2.17
N ASN A 149 -7.38 9.37 -1.00
CA ASN A 149 -8.83 9.36 -0.83
C ASN A 149 -9.46 10.72 -1.12
N THR A 150 -8.82 11.84 -0.76
CA THR A 150 -9.28 13.19 -1.13
C THR A 150 -9.29 13.36 -2.66
N SER A 151 -8.22 12.96 -3.34
CA SER A 151 -8.15 13.01 -4.81
C SER A 151 -9.23 12.14 -5.47
N LEU A 152 -9.41 10.91 -5.00
CA LEU A 152 -10.46 10.01 -5.49
C LEU A 152 -11.87 10.55 -5.18
N GLY A 153 -12.07 11.17 -4.03
CA GLY A 153 -13.33 11.82 -3.65
C GLY A 153 -13.70 12.97 -4.60
N ASN A 154 -12.73 13.82 -4.93
CA ASN A 154 -12.94 14.90 -5.91
C ASN A 154 -13.27 14.36 -7.30
N ARG A 155 -12.57 13.32 -7.75
CA ARG A 155 -12.86 12.64 -9.02
C ARG A 155 -14.23 11.98 -9.01
N LEU A 156 -14.59 11.33 -7.91
CA LEU A 156 -15.91 10.71 -7.73
C LEU A 156 -17.01 11.76 -7.79
N ALA A 157 -16.84 12.91 -7.13
CA ALA A 157 -17.79 14.00 -7.12
C ALA A 157 -18.00 14.57 -8.54
N ALA A 158 -16.90 14.82 -9.26
CA ALA A 158 -16.92 15.37 -10.61
C ALA A 158 -17.41 14.39 -11.69
N ALA A 159 -17.27 13.08 -11.49
CA ALA A 159 -17.70 12.08 -12.46
C ALA A 159 -19.21 12.17 -12.74
N ILE A 160 -19.60 12.23 -14.01
CA ILE A 160 -21.00 12.32 -14.44
C ILE A 160 -21.46 11.09 -15.22
N THR A 161 -20.52 10.27 -15.69
CA THR A 161 -20.81 9.05 -16.43
C THR A 161 -20.56 7.79 -15.60
N PHE A 162 -21.24 6.70 -15.95
CA PHE A 162 -21.03 5.40 -15.32
C PHE A 162 -19.56 4.95 -15.42
N SER A 163 -18.93 5.12 -16.58
CA SER A 163 -17.54 4.67 -16.82
C SER A 163 -16.52 5.46 -16.00
N GLU A 164 -16.72 6.77 -15.81
CA GLU A 164 -15.83 7.57 -14.95
C GLU A 164 -15.90 7.10 -13.50
N VAL A 165 -17.10 6.82 -13.00
CA VAL A 165 -17.27 6.28 -11.64
C VAL A 165 -16.69 4.86 -11.51
N GLU A 166 -16.88 4.00 -12.52
CA GLU A 166 -16.28 2.67 -12.59
C GLU A 166 -14.75 2.73 -12.51
N ASN A 167 -14.13 3.69 -13.21
CA ASN A 167 -12.69 3.93 -13.11
C ASN A 167 -12.27 4.33 -11.70
N VAL A 168 -13.04 5.19 -11.02
CA VAL A 168 -12.75 5.54 -9.61
C VAL A 168 -12.90 4.32 -8.71
N TYR A 169 -13.95 3.51 -8.89
CA TYR A 169 -14.14 2.26 -8.15
C TYR A 169 -12.91 1.34 -8.23
N HIS A 170 -12.34 1.14 -9.41
CA HIS A 170 -11.15 0.30 -9.59
C HIS A 170 -9.88 0.85 -8.93
N LEU A 171 -9.83 2.13 -8.62
CA LEU A 171 -8.71 2.76 -7.89
C LEU A 171 -8.89 2.75 -6.36
N THR A 172 -10.07 2.36 -5.87
CA THR A 172 -10.36 2.30 -4.43
C THR A 172 -9.92 0.98 -3.82
N THR A 173 -9.54 1.02 -2.54
CA THR A 173 -9.22 -0.19 -1.78
C THR A 173 -10.49 -0.96 -1.42
N THR A 174 -10.40 -2.29 -1.45
CA THR A 174 -11.50 -3.18 -1.06
C THR A 174 -11.95 -2.86 0.38
N GLY A 175 -13.26 -2.76 0.60
CA GLY A 175 -13.86 -2.48 1.91
C GLY A 175 -13.78 -1.01 2.36
N SER A 176 -13.23 -0.10 1.54
CA SER A 176 -13.23 1.33 1.87
C SER A 176 -14.60 2.00 1.69
N VAL A 177 -14.88 3.02 2.50
CA VAL A 177 -16.06 3.90 2.36
C VAL A 177 -16.12 4.55 0.97
N MET A 178 -14.97 4.89 0.39
CA MET A 178 -14.91 5.44 -0.98
C MET A 178 -15.38 4.44 -2.03
N ARG A 179 -15.07 3.14 -1.85
CA ARG A 179 -15.53 2.08 -2.74
C ARG A 179 -17.04 1.91 -2.69
N GLU A 180 -17.61 1.98 -1.49
CA GLU A 180 -19.07 1.95 -1.29
C GLU A 180 -19.74 3.17 -1.94
N ALA A 181 -19.21 4.38 -1.72
CA ALA A 181 -19.72 5.60 -2.34
C ALA A 181 -19.66 5.54 -3.89
N ALA A 182 -18.58 4.98 -4.44
CA ALA A 182 -18.46 4.75 -5.88
C ALA A 182 -19.53 3.79 -6.38
N LEU A 183 -19.77 2.66 -5.70
CA LEU A 183 -20.82 1.71 -6.06
C LEU A 183 -22.22 2.33 -6.03
N GLN A 184 -22.53 3.12 -4.99
CA GLN A 184 -23.81 3.81 -4.88
C GLN A 184 -24.02 4.78 -6.05
N LYS A 185 -22.97 5.53 -6.44
CA LYS A 185 -23.04 6.44 -7.59
C LYS A 185 -23.09 5.69 -8.93
N MET A 186 -22.39 4.57 -9.09
CA MET A 186 -22.55 3.71 -10.27
C MET A 186 -23.99 3.20 -10.37
N LEU A 187 -24.58 2.79 -9.24
CA LEU A 187 -25.95 2.33 -9.20
C LEU A 187 -26.91 3.43 -9.63
N SER A 188 -26.73 4.67 -9.15
CA SER A 188 -27.61 5.79 -9.53
C SER A 188 -27.51 6.11 -11.03
N LEU A 189 -26.30 6.09 -11.60
CA LEU A 189 -26.03 6.35 -13.02
C LEU A 189 -26.36 5.18 -13.95
N ALA A 190 -26.62 3.98 -13.43
CA ALA A 190 -26.97 2.82 -14.26
C ALA A 190 -28.30 3.06 -15.00
N THR A 191 -28.26 3.06 -16.33
CA THR A 191 -29.42 3.25 -17.22
C THR A 191 -29.77 2.00 -18.04
N THR A 192 -29.01 0.91 -17.86
CA THR A 192 -29.19 -0.35 -18.60
C THR A 192 -29.08 -1.54 -17.66
N PHE A 193 -29.63 -2.69 -18.09
CA PHE A 193 -29.49 -3.96 -17.38
C PHE A 193 -28.01 -4.29 -17.13
N THR A 194 -27.16 -4.20 -18.15
CA THR A 194 -25.73 -4.51 -18.08
C THR A 194 -24.99 -3.62 -17.06
N MET A 195 -25.29 -2.32 -17.01
CA MET A 195 -24.69 -1.43 -16.02
C MET A 195 -25.11 -1.80 -14.59
N ALA A 196 -26.40 -2.08 -14.37
CA ALA A 196 -26.87 -2.52 -13.06
C ALA A 196 -26.28 -3.90 -12.67
N GLN A 197 -26.09 -4.79 -13.64
CA GLN A 197 -25.44 -6.09 -13.43
C GLN A 197 -23.96 -5.96 -13.04
N LYS A 198 -23.23 -5.01 -13.62
CA LYS A 198 -21.86 -4.70 -13.19
C LYS A 198 -21.84 -4.29 -11.72
N VAL A 199 -22.74 -3.39 -11.31
CA VAL A 199 -22.83 -2.96 -9.90
C VAL A 199 -23.17 -4.14 -9.00
N TYR A 200 -24.11 -5.00 -9.38
CA TYR A 200 -24.43 -6.23 -8.66
C TYR A 200 -23.19 -7.12 -8.45
N THR A 201 -22.41 -7.31 -9.51
CA THR A 201 -21.19 -8.15 -9.48
C THR A 201 -20.10 -7.55 -8.58
N PHE A 202 -20.03 -6.23 -8.51
CA PHE A 202 -19.04 -5.51 -7.73
C PHE A 202 -19.43 -5.28 -6.26
N ALA A 203 -20.71 -5.42 -5.94
CA ALA A 203 -21.22 -5.23 -4.59
C ALA A 203 -20.79 -6.40 -3.67
N PRO A 204 -20.46 -6.11 -2.40
CA PRO A 204 -20.30 -7.16 -1.40
C PRO A 204 -21.57 -7.99 -1.26
N ARG A 205 -21.43 -9.29 -0.96
CA ARG A 205 -22.57 -10.17 -0.77
C ARG A 205 -23.43 -9.77 0.43
N ALA A 206 -24.73 -9.94 0.28
CA ALA A 206 -25.79 -9.57 1.23
C ALA A 206 -25.86 -8.07 1.55
N ASP A 207 -25.17 -7.22 0.77
CA ASP A 207 -25.17 -5.78 0.97
C ASP A 207 -26.46 -5.12 0.44
N LYS A 208 -26.78 -3.94 0.96
CA LYS A 208 -27.94 -3.14 0.49
C LYS A 208 -27.80 -2.76 -0.99
N ILE A 209 -26.57 -2.49 -1.44
CA ILE A 209 -26.27 -2.15 -2.84
C ILE A 209 -26.51 -3.35 -3.74
N GLU A 210 -26.16 -4.57 -3.32
CA GLU A 210 -26.41 -5.79 -4.09
C GLU A 210 -27.91 -5.95 -4.38
N LYS A 211 -28.73 -5.81 -3.34
CA LYS A 211 -30.20 -5.90 -3.45
C LYS A 211 -30.76 -4.82 -4.36
N ALA A 212 -30.34 -3.57 -4.16
CA ALA A 212 -30.79 -2.44 -4.97
C ALA A 212 -30.34 -2.58 -6.44
N ALA A 213 -29.17 -3.16 -6.70
CA ALA A 213 -28.72 -3.48 -8.06
C ALA A 213 -29.61 -4.53 -8.72
N LEU A 214 -29.97 -5.63 -8.03
CA LEU A 214 -30.90 -6.63 -8.56
C LEU A 214 -32.29 -6.04 -8.86
N GLU A 215 -32.81 -5.18 -7.99
CA GLU A 215 -34.07 -4.48 -8.23
C GLU A 215 -33.98 -3.57 -9.47
N LYS A 216 -32.88 -2.83 -9.61
CA LYS A 216 -32.63 -1.98 -10.77
C LYS A 216 -32.40 -2.79 -12.06
N MET A 217 -31.80 -3.96 -11.98
CA MET A 217 -31.74 -4.89 -13.11
C MET A 217 -33.15 -5.33 -13.53
N PHE A 218 -34.04 -5.60 -12.58
CA PHE A 218 -35.40 -6.02 -12.87
C PHE A 218 -36.23 -4.96 -13.59
N THR A 219 -36.02 -3.68 -13.29
CA THR A 219 -36.71 -2.60 -14.03
C THR A 219 -36.26 -2.53 -15.49
N PHE A 220 -34.99 -2.81 -15.76
CA PHE A 220 -34.42 -2.79 -17.13
C PHE A 220 -34.51 -4.10 -17.89
N ALA A 221 -34.82 -5.22 -17.23
CA ALA A 221 -34.89 -6.52 -17.87
C ALA A 221 -36.00 -6.55 -18.94
N THR A 222 -35.65 -6.87 -20.19
CA THR A 222 -36.58 -6.95 -21.33
C THR A 222 -36.62 -8.33 -21.96
N THR A 223 -35.67 -9.20 -21.64
CA THR A 223 -35.54 -10.54 -22.20
C THR A 223 -35.81 -11.62 -21.16
N LEU A 224 -36.20 -12.81 -21.63
CA LEU A 224 -36.37 -13.98 -20.77
C LEU A 224 -35.07 -14.32 -20.00
N ALA A 225 -33.91 -14.20 -20.67
CA ALA A 225 -32.60 -14.50 -20.06
C ALA A 225 -32.28 -13.57 -18.88
N GLU A 226 -32.50 -12.26 -19.04
CA GLU A 226 -32.28 -11.27 -17.98
C GLU A 226 -33.20 -11.51 -16.77
N VAL A 227 -34.48 -11.81 -17.02
CA VAL A 227 -35.43 -12.12 -15.95
C VAL A 227 -35.07 -13.43 -15.25
N ARG A 228 -34.58 -14.45 -15.98
CA ARG A 228 -34.08 -15.70 -15.39
C ARG A 228 -32.85 -15.48 -14.52
N PHE A 229 -31.93 -14.62 -14.96
CA PHE A 229 -30.77 -14.22 -14.16
C PHE A 229 -31.23 -13.65 -12.82
N ILE A 230 -32.11 -12.64 -12.84
CA ILE A 230 -32.63 -12.03 -11.61
C ILE A 230 -33.34 -13.08 -10.74
N PHE A 231 -34.12 -13.97 -11.35
CA PHE A 231 -34.81 -15.03 -10.61
C PHE A 231 -33.80 -15.88 -9.86
N GLN A 232 -32.70 -16.28 -10.48
CA GLN A 232 -31.70 -17.14 -9.84
C GLN A 232 -31.11 -16.50 -8.58
N PHE A 233 -30.85 -15.18 -8.61
CA PHE A 233 -30.16 -14.47 -7.52
C PHE A 233 -31.09 -13.79 -6.51
N ALA A 234 -32.34 -13.52 -6.87
CA ALA A 234 -33.31 -12.99 -5.93
C ALA A 234 -33.57 -13.98 -4.79
N SER A 235 -33.48 -13.50 -3.55
CA SER A 235 -33.69 -14.32 -2.35
C SER A 235 -35.12 -14.85 -2.28
N LEU A 236 -35.28 -16.08 -1.80
CA LEU A 236 -36.60 -16.70 -1.63
C LEU A 236 -37.49 -15.87 -0.69
N GLY A 237 -38.79 -15.85 -0.98
CA GLY A 237 -39.78 -15.12 -0.19
C GLY A 237 -39.85 -13.61 -0.42
N THR A 238 -38.88 -13.02 -1.13
CA THR A 238 -38.88 -11.57 -1.43
C THR A 238 -39.92 -11.18 -2.47
N GLU A 239 -40.39 -9.93 -2.43
CA GLU A 239 -41.28 -9.38 -3.46
C GLU A 239 -40.63 -9.36 -4.84
N LEU A 240 -39.32 -9.10 -4.91
CA LEU A 240 -38.56 -9.19 -6.15
C LEU A 240 -38.64 -10.60 -6.75
N LYS A 241 -38.45 -11.65 -5.95
CA LYS A 241 -38.56 -13.05 -6.42
C LYS A 241 -39.96 -13.35 -6.94
N LYS A 242 -41.01 -12.95 -6.22
CA LYS A 242 -42.41 -13.13 -6.65
C LYS A 242 -42.70 -12.38 -7.96
N ALA A 243 -42.28 -11.12 -8.07
CA ALA A 243 -42.42 -10.32 -9.28
C ALA A 243 -41.70 -10.95 -10.47
N THR A 244 -40.51 -11.51 -10.23
CA THR A 244 -39.74 -12.20 -11.26
C THR A 244 -40.43 -13.47 -11.76
N VAL A 245 -41.02 -14.28 -10.86
CA VAL A 245 -41.83 -15.45 -11.24
C VAL A 245 -43.00 -15.06 -12.13
N ARG A 246 -43.73 -13.99 -11.78
CA ARG A 246 -44.85 -13.49 -12.61
C ARG A 246 -44.37 -13.10 -14.01
N ARG A 247 -43.27 -12.35 -14.09
CA ARG A 247 -42.71 -11.92 -15.37
C ARG A 247 -42.22 -13.09 -16.22
N LEU A 248 -41.60 -14.11 -15.63
CA LEU A 248 -41.23 -15.35 -16.33
C LEU A 248 -42.46 -16.06 -16.91
N ALA A 249 -43.55 -16.17 -16.14
CA ALA A 249 -44.78 -16.79 -16.62
C ALA A 249 -45.39 -16.05 -17.83
N GLU A 250 -45.27 -14.71 -17.87
CA GLU A 250 -45.71 -13.92 -19.02
C GLU A 250 -44.90 -14.20 -20.28
N PHE A 251 -43.57 -14.39 -20.17
CA PHE A 251 -42.73 -14.79 -21.31
C PHE A 251 -43.16 -16.15 -21.86
N TYR A 252 -43.31 -17.17 -21.01
CA TYR A 252 -43.71 -18.51 -21.46
C TYR A 252 -45.11 -18.55 -22.08
N LYS A 253 -46.06 -17.77 -21.54
CA LYS A 253 -47.39 -17.63 -22.15
C LYS A 253 -47.35 -17.00 -23.54
N LYS A 254 -46.42 -16.07 -23.78
CA LYS A 254 -46.24 -15.44 -25.10
C LYS A 254 -45.61 -16.41 -26.10
N GLU A 255 -44.69 -17.26 -25.66
CA GLU A 255 -44.05 -18.27 -26.53
C GLU A 255 -45.02 -19.37 -26.98
N GLN A 256 -45.96 -19.79 -26.12
CA GLN A 256 -46.98 -20.79 -26.50
C GLN A 256 -48.04 -20.28 -27.50
N LYS A 257 -48.09 -18.97 -27.75
CA LYS A 257 -49.05 -18.33 -28.68
C LYS A 257 -48.42 -17.98 -30.03
N LYS A 258 -47.13 -18.24 -30.22
CA LYS A 258 -46.42 -18.09 -31.50
C LYS A 258 -46.30 -19.44 -32.18
#